data_AF-A0A9D8TUE6-F1
#
_entry.id   AF-A0A9D8TUE6-F1
#
_cell.length_a   1.000
_cell.length_b   1.000
_cell.length_c   1.000
_cell.angle_alpha   90.00
_cell.angle_beta   90.00
_cell.angle_gamma   90.00
#
_symmetry.space_group_name_H-M   'P 1'
#
loop_
_entity.id
_entity.type
_entity.pdbx_description
1 polymer ?
#
loop_
_entity_poly.entity_id
_entity_poly.type
_entity_poly.pdbx_seq_one_letter_code
_entity_poly.pdbx_strand_id
1 'polypeptide(L)'
;MNAPDKSDETQVSSTPSPAQVAKQAASSALHFSPEAIKDAEKWGRVEGETVYVDDGGENREVGPASSPDPLVFYASRYLRLMDKIKTFSSSLDEGELKNRDIFAKLKELSAAVKDPKAVGDMQALRSAFESVKAKADSVIEANRQKYSEAIAKSVAAHQKIVEEAEGLVSSIGSSTNWKQMSQQFQDLFEEWKAAQSSDVKGANKEVEALWTRFAAARSEFNRKRKEWVKAKIAKKNEAKAAKEKIVEKAEALSSSTDWAAGSKAYGKLMDEWKKAGRASREDDDALWERFKAASDRFYSSRDRKGEEMEEDEK
;
A
#
# COMPACT_ATOMS: atom_id res chain seq x y z
N MET A 1 -4.03 40.32 -98.09
CA MET A 1 -3.60 38.92 -97.84
C MET A 1 -3.90 38.60 -96.38
N ASN A 2 -4.77 37.60 -96.18
CA ASN A 2 -4.95 36.67 -95.07
C ASN A 2 -4.81 37.09 -93.58
N ALA A 3 -5.98 36.96 -92.94
CA ALA A 3 -6.30 36.12 -91.76
C ALA A 3 -6.00 36.63 -90.33
N PRO A 4 -7.00 36.49 -89.41
CA PRO A 4 -6.88 36.70 -87.97
C PRO A 4 -6.48 35.40 -87.23
N ASP A 5 -5.79 35.51 -86.09
CA ASP A 5 -5.47 34.37 -85.21
C ASP A 5 -6.13 34.51 -83.83
N LYS A 6 -6.64 33.38 -83.33
CA LYS A 6 -7.43 33.19 -82.11
C LYS A 6 -6.53 33.04 -80.89
N SER A 7 -7.01 33.42 -79.69
CA SER A 7 -6.57 32.81 -78.41
C SER A 7 -7.58 33.06 -77.28
N ASP A 8 -8.47 32.09 -77.12
CA ASP A 8 -8.79 31.30 -75.91
C ASP A 8 -8.97 31.95 -74.52
N GLU A 9 -10.11 31.59 -73.90
CA GLU A 9 -10.47 31.79 -72.50
C GLU A 9 -9.55 30.99 -71.56
N THR A 10 -9.15 31.59 -70.43
CA THR A 10 -8.75 30.83 -69.24
C THR A 10 -9.44 31.39 -68.00
N GLN A 11 -10.50 30.69 -67.56
CA GLN A 11 -11.06 30.81 -66.21
C GLN A 11 -10.02 30.30 -65.20
N VAL A 12 -9.53 31.20 -64.34
CA VAL A 12 -8.72 30.83 -63.16
C VAL A 12 -9.65 30.51 -62.00
N SER A 13 -9.86 29.22 -61.75
CA SER A 13 -10.42 28.70 -60.51
C SER A 13 -9.42 28.86 -59.36
N SER A 14 -9.61 29.85 -58.49
CA SER A 14 -8.77 30.00 -57.29
C SER A 14 -9.20 28.98 -56.22
N THR A 15 -8.39 27.96 -55.99
CA THR A 15 -8.51 27.13 -54.78
C THR A 15 -7.90 27.90 -53.60
N PRO A 16 -8.58 27.97 -52.43
CA PRO A 16 -8.07 28.71 -51.29
C PRO A 16 -6.84 28.02 -50.67
N SER A 17 -5.89 28.84 -50.19
CA SER A 17 -4.63 28.39 -49.59
C SER A 17 -4.85 27.63 -48.28
N PRO A 18 -4.01 26.64 -47.90
CA PRO A 18 -4.09 25.94 -46.61
C PRO A 18 -4.14 26.87 -45.38
N ALA A 19 -3.54 28.06 -45.46
CA ALA A 19 -3.63 29.08 -44.41
C ALA A 19 -5.01 29.77 -44.33
N GLN A 20 -5.71 29.91 -45.47
CA GLN A 20 -7.08 30.38 -45.52
C GLN A 20 -8.04 29.29 -45.04
N VAL A 21 -7.82 28.03 -45.41
CA VAL A 21 -8.57 26.88 -44.89
C VAL A 21 -8.38 26.74 -43.38
N ALA A 22 -7.16 26.94 -42.86
CA ALA A 22 -6.89 26.94 -41.41
C ALA A 22 -7.53 28.13 -40.67
N LYS A 23 -7.54 29.34 -41.26
CA LYS A 23 -8.26 30.51 -40.70
C LYS A 23 -9.78 30.35 -40.78
N GLN A 24 -10.30 29.68 -41.81
CA GLN A 24 -11.73 29.43 -42.01
C GLN A 24 -12.24 28.26 -41.14
N ALA A 25 -11.38 27.27 -40.88
CA ALA A 25 -11.61 26.22 -39.87
C ALA A 25 -11.50 26.77 -38.44
N ALA A 26 -10.57 27.68 -38.16
CA ALA A 26 -10.47 28.38 -36.88
C ALA A 26 -11.63 29.37 -36.64
N SER A 27 -12.19 29.96 -37.71
CA SER A 27 -13.42 30.77 -37.67
C SER A 27 -14.66 29.89 -37.45
N SER A 28 -14.76 28.74 -38.11
CA SER A 28 -15.88 27.78 -37.98
C SER A 28 -16.01 27.17 -36.59
N ALA A 29 -14.93 27.08 -35.81
CA ALA A 29 -14.96 26.59 -34.44
C ALA A 29 -15.57 27.58 -33.41
N LEU A 30 -15.96 28.78 -33.83
CA LEU A 30 -16.48 29.86 -32.97
C LEU A 30 -17.92 30.30 -33.31
N HIS A 31 -18.57 29.65 -34.27
CA HIS A 31 -19.93 30.01 -34.69
C HIS A 31 -20.96 29.11 -34.00
N PHE A 32 -21.72 29.70 -33.08
CA PHE A 32 -22.93 29.09 -32.57
C PHE A 32 -24.00 29.03 -33.68
N SER A 33 -24.98 28.13 -33.55
CA SER A 33 -26.02 28.04 -34.56
C SER A 33 -26.81 29.36 -34.65
N PRO A 34 -27.27 29.77 -35.85
CA PRO A 34 -28.08 30.97 -36.01
C PRO A 34 -29.31 31.00 -35.10
N GLU A 35 -29.89 29.83 -34.82
CA GLU A 35 -31.03 29.67 -33.89
C GLU A 35 -30.63 29.99 -32.46
N ALA A 36 -29.50 29.47 -31.97
CA ALA A 36 -29.02 29.72 -30.62
C ALA A 36 -28.66 31.20 -30.40
N ILE A 37 -28.11 31.86 -31.43
CA ILE A 37 -27.85 33.30 -31.41
C ILE A 37 -29.18 34.06 -31.29
N LYS A 38 -30.14 33.80 -32.19
CA LYS A 38 -31.45 34.45 -32.16
C LYS A 38 -32.19 34.25 -30.83
N ASP A 39 -32.09 33.06 -30.23
CA ASP A 39 -32.69 32.77 -28.93
C ASP A 39 -32.06 33.59 -27.81
N ALA A 40 -30.74 33.78 -27.82
CA ALA A 40 -30.05 34.63 -26.85
C ALA A 40 -30.35 36.12 -27.09
N GLU A 41 -30.47 36.57 -28.34
CA GLU A 41 -30.78 37.96 -28.69
C GLU A 41 -32.14 38.44 -28.18
N LYS A 42 -33.12 37.53 -27.97
CA LYS A 42 -34.44 37.86 -27.39
C LYS A 42 -34.34 38.55 -26.03
N TRP A 43 -33.23 38.35 -25.33
CA TRP A 43 -32.95 38.92 -24.02
C TRP A 43 -32.21 40.25 -24.08
N GLY A 44 -31.89 40.78 -25.26
CA GLY A 44 -31.13 42.00 -25.41
C GLY A 44 -31.80 43.03 -26.29
N ARG A 45 -31.42 44.29 -26.09
CA ARG A 45 -31.82 45.39 -26.96
C ARG A 45 -30.72 46.42 -27.08
N VAL A 46 -30.77 47.18 -28.15
CA VAL A 46 -29.85 48.30 -28.41
C VAL A 46 -30.64 49.59 -28.23
N GLU A 47 -30.17 50.48 -27.37
CA GLU A 47 -30.71 51.83 -27.18
C GLU A 47 -29.57 52.83 -27.37
N GLY A 48 -29.64 53.61 -28.46
CA GLY A 48 -28.57 54.54 -28.83
C GLY A 48 -27.25 53.81 -29.10
N GLU A 49 -26.20 54.20 -28.38
CA GLU A 49 -24.86 53.62 -28.50
C GLU A 49 -24.59 52.49 -27.49
N THR A 50 -25.63 52.00 -26.80
CA THR A 50 -25.50 51.06 -25.68
C THR A 50 -26.37 49.82 -25.88
N VAL A 51 -25.82 48.66 -25.52
CA VAL A 51 -26.52 47.38 -25.48
C VAL A 51 -26.93 47.08 -24.04
N TYR A 52 -28.17 46.63 -23.88
CA TYR A 52 -28.77 46.22 -22.61
C TYR A 52 -29.20 44.76 -22.67
N VAL A 53 -29.21 44.10 -21.52
CA VAL A 53 -29.80 42.76 -21.31
C VAL A 53 -30.95 42.86 -20.31
N ASP A 54 -32.02 42.11 -20.57
CA ASP A 54 -33.08 41.83 -19.60
C ASP A 54 -32.59 40.75 -18.64
N ASP A 55 -32.43 41.13 -17.38
CA ASP A 55 -31.96 40.28 -16.30
C ASP A 55 -33.05 40.17 -15.22
N GLY A 56 -34.06 39.34 -15.49
CA GLY A 56 -35.18 39.14 -14.57
C GLY A 56 -36.13 40.35 -14.46
N GLY A 57 -36.32 41.08 -15.55
CA GLY A 57 -37.12 42.30 -15.61
C GLY A 57 -36.32 43.58 -15.36
N GLU A 58 -35.04 43.47 -14.97
CA GLU A 58 -34.14 44.61 -14.83
C GLU A 58 -33.30 44.79 -16.10
N ASN A 59 -33.27 46.02 -16.60
CA ASN A 59 -32.51 46.36 -17.79
C ASN A 59 -31.07 46.74 -17.44
N ARG A 60 -30.15 45.78 -17.57
CA ARG A 60 -28.74 45.96 -17.21
C ARG A 60 -27.89 46.33 -18.43
N GLU A 61 -27.06 47.36 -18.28
CA GLU A 61 -26.09 47.76 -19.31
C GLU A 61 -24.97 46.71 -19.48
N VAL A 62 -24.81 46.19 -20.70
CA VAL A 62 -23.75 45.21 -21.01
C VAL A 62 -22.55 45.84 -21.72
N GLY A 63 -22.70 46.98 -22.38
CA GLY A 63 -21.60 47.69 -23.01
C GLY A 63 -21.99 48.38 -24.32
N PRO A 64 -21.03 48.93 -25.07
CA PRO A 64 -21.31 49.76 -26.23
C PRO A 64 -21.74 48.96 -27.46
N ALA A 65 -22.53 49.60 -28.32
CA ALA A 65 -23.04 49.10 -29.59
C ALA A 65 -22.09 49.37 -30.77
N SER A 66 -20.78 49.15 -30.57
CA SER A 66 -19.73 49.52 -31.54
C SER A 66 -19.50 48.50 -32.66
N SER A 67 -20.14 47.34 -32.61
CA SER A 67 -20.02 46.27 -33.62
C SER A 67 -21.08 46.46 -34.73
N PRO A 68 -20.86 45.99 -35.96
CA PRO A 68 -21.91 45.94 -36.99
C PRO A 68 -23.17 45.22 -36.51
N ASP A 69 -22.98 44.14 -35.74
CA ASP A 69 -24.04 43.37 -35.07
C ASP A 69 -23.73 43.28 -33.56
N PRO A 70 -24.12 44.28 -32.74
CA PRO A 70 -23.81 44.30 -31.32
C PRO A 70 -24.44 43.16 -30.52
N LEU A 71 -25.71 42.84 -30.80
CA LEU A 71 -26.43 41.78 -30.10
C LEU A 71 -25.81 40.41 -30.36
N VAL A 72 -25.50 40.07 -31.62
CA VAL A 72 -24.77 38.84 -31.99
C VAL A 72 -23.46 38.69 -31.22
N PHE A 73 -22.70 39.78 -31.05
CA PHE A 73 -21.44 39.77 -30.31
C PHE A 73 -21.63 39.41 -28.83
N TYR A 74 -22.57 40.05 -28.14
CA TYR A 74 -22.85 39.78 -26.73
C TYR A 74 -23.60 38.46 -26.51
N ALA A 75 -24.44 38.03 -27.45
CA ALA A 75 -25.08 36.71 -27.49
C ALA A 75 -24.05 35.58 -27.60
N SER A 76 -23.08 35.73 -28.49
CA SER A 76 -21.96 34.78 -28.62
C SER A 76 -21.15 34.67 -27.32
N ARG A 77 -21.00 35.75 -26.55
CA ARG A 77 -20.34 35.70 -25.24
C ARG A 77 -21.13 34.90 -24.22
N TYR A 78 -22.46 35.04 -24.19
CA TYR A 78 -23.34 34.24 -23.33
C TYR A 78 -23.22 32.75 -23.67
N LEU A 79 -23.31 32.40 -24.96
CA LEU A 79 -23.23 31.02 -25.41
C LEU A 79 -21.87 30.37 -25.10
N ARG A 80 -20.76 31.12 -25.22
CA ARG A 80 -19.42 30.65 -24.77
C ARG A 80 -19.40 30.34 -23.28
N LEU A 81 -20.10 31.14 -22.47
CA LEU A 81 -20.13 30.94 -21.02
C LEU A 81 -20.95 29.70 -20.66
N MET A 82 -22.09 29.50 -21.32
CA MET A 82 -22.91 28.29 -21.22
C MET A 82 -22.11 27.03 -21.63
N ASP A 83 -21.38 27.07 -22.74
CA ASP A 83 -20.52 25.96 -23.18
C ASP A 83 -19.39 25.65 -22.20
N LYS A 84 -18.80 26.67 -21.55
CA LYS A 84 -17.81 26.46 -20.49
C LYS A 84 -18.41 25.74 -19.29
N ILE A 85 -19.62 26.12 -18.86
CA ILE A 85 -20.33 25.46 -17.75
C ILE A 85 -20.67 24.02 -18.14
N LYS A 86 -21.17 23.80 -19.36
CA LYS A 86 -21.53 22.46 -19.86
C LYS A 86 -20.31 21.55 -19.96
N THR A 87 -19.22 22.04 -20.55
CA THR A 87 -17.95 21.30 -20.65
C THR A 87 -17.43 20.92 -19.25
N PHE A 88 -17.48 21.84 -18.29
CA PHE A 88 -17.07 21.53 -16.92
C PHE A 88 -17.98 20.48 -16.27
N SER A 89 -19.30 20.54 -16.51
CA SER A 89 -20.24 19.50 -16.08
C SER A 89 -19.87 18.13 -16.64
N SER A 90 -19.54 18.04 -17.93
CA SER A 90 -19.09 16.78 -18.56
C SER A 90 -17.78 16.27 -17.96
N SER A 91 -16.80 17.14 -17.73
CA SER A 91 -15.54 16.73 -17.07
C SER A 91 -15.76 16.25 -15.62
N LEU A 92 -16.81 16.72 -14.94
CA LEU A 92 -17.19 16.20 -13.63
C LEU A 92 -17.83 14.81 -13.71
N ASP A 93 -18.56 14.49 -14.79
CA ASP A 93 -19.11 13.13 -15.02
C ASP A 93 -18.03 12.10 -15.31
N GLU A 94 -17.00 12.51 -16.07
CA GLU A 94 -15.85 11.66 -16.40
C GLU A 94 -15.04 11.28 -15.14
N GLY A 95 -15.10 12.11 -14.08
CA GLY A 95 -14.60 11.75 -12.75
C GLY A 95 -13.08 11.82 -12.56
N GLU A 96 -12.35 12.44 -13.48
CA GLU A 96 -10.87 12.48 -13.46
C GLU A 96 -10.28 13.73 -12.76
N LEU A 97 -11.12 14.72 -12.43
CA LEU A 97 -10.63 16.00 -11.92
C LEU A 97 -10.22 15.91 -10.44
N LYS A 98 -9.02 16.43 -10.14
CA LYS A 98 -8.54 16.61 -8.76
C LYS A 98 -9.29 17.77 -8.10
N ASN A 99 -9.56 17.67 -6.80
CA ASN A 99 -10.29 18.69 -6.03
C ASN A 99 -9.72 20.11 -6.22
N ARG A 100 -8.39 20.26 -6.28
CA ARG A 100 -7.72 21.54 -6.55
C ARG A 100 -8.19 22.18 -7.88
N ASP A 101 -8.28 21.38 -8.93
CA ASP A 101 -8.61 21.83 -10.27
C ASP A 101 -10.12 22.14 -10.38
N ILE A 102 -10.96 21.36 -9.69
CA ILE A 102 -12.39 21.64 -9.51
C ILE A 102 -12.59 23.01 -8.84
N PHE A 103 -11.90 23.28 -7.72
CA PHE A 103 -11.99 24.57 -7.02
C PHE A 103 -11.52 25.74 -7.89
N ALA A 104 -10.42 25.57 -8.63
CA ALA A 104 -9.93 26.60 -9.55
C ALA A 104 -10.97 26.93 -10.63
N LYS A 105 -11.62 25.91 -11.19
CA LYS A 105 -12.64 26.09 -12.23
C LYS A 105 -13.92 26.71 -11.69
N LEU A 106 -14.38 26.30 -10.50
CA LEU A 106 -15.51 26.94 -9.82
C LEU A 106 -15.25 28.43 -9.55
N LYS A 107 -14.04 28.78 -9.12
CA LYS A 107 -13.65 30.18 -8.91
C LYS A 107 -13.67 31.00 -10.21
N GLU A 108 -13.13 30.45 -11.30
CA GLU A 108 -13.16 31.09 -12.62
C GLU A 108 -14.60 31.31 -13.10
N LEU A 109 -15.43 30.27 -13.06
CA LEU A 109 -16.81 30.32 -13.53
C LEU A 109 -17.69 31.21 -12.65
N SER A 110 -17.51 31.18 -11.33
CA SER A 110 -18.20 32.07 -10.40
C SER A 110 -17.93 33.54 -10.71
N ALA A 111 -16.66 33.91 -10.95
CA ALA A 111 -16.29 35.26 -11.33
C ALA A 111 -16.88 35.66 -12.68
N ALA A 112 -16.95 34.73 -13.64
CA ALA A 112 -17.47 34.99 -14.97
C ALA A 112 -19.01 35.10 -15.02
N VAL A 113 -19.73 34.41 -14.14
CA VAL A 113 -21.21 34.39 -14.09
C VAL A 113 -21.80 35.50 -13.22
N LYS A 114 -21.00 36.13 -12.34
CA LYS A 114 -21.49 37.19 -11.43
C LYS A 114 -22.08 38.39 -12.17
N ASP A 115 -21.31 39.00 -13.08
CA ASP A 115 -21.71 40.19 -13.85
C ASP A 115 -21.27 40.08 -15.32
N PRO A 116 -21.77 39.09 -16.09
CA PRO A 116 -21.28 38.82 -17.43
C PRO A 116 -21.62 39.98 -18.36
N LYS A 117 -20.65 40.39 -19.17
CA LYS A 117 -20.85 41.34 -20.29
C LYS A 117 -21.33 40.57 -21.51
N ALA A 118 -22.58 40.09 -21.44
CA ALA A 118 -23.21 39.17 -22.38
C ALA A 118 -24.73 39.36 -22.43
N VAL A 119 -25.36 38.96 -23.54
CA VAL A 119 -26.81 39.03 -23.78
C VAL A 119 -27.35 37.60 -23.90
N GLY A 120 -28.40 37.27 -23.18
CA GLY A 120 -28.99 35.93 -23.14
C GLY A 120 -29.79 35.73 -21.86
N ASP A 121 -30.30 34.52 -21.64
CA ASP A 121 -31.04 34.17 -20.44
C ASP A 121 -30.11 34.13 -19.21
N MET A 122 -30.00 35.26 -18.50
CA MET A 122 -29.14 35.39 -17.33
C MET A 122 -29.60 34.48 -16.18
N GLN A 123 -30.91 34.20 -16.08
CA GLN A 123 -31.45 33.32 -15.06
C GLN A 123 -31.11 31.86 -15.35
N ALA A 124 -31.16 31.43 -16.61
CA ALA A 124 -30.68 30.11 -17.03
C ALA A 124 -29.17 29.96 -16.82
N LEU A 125 -28.36 31.00 -17.08
CA LEU A 125 -26.92 30.98 -16.81
C LEU A 125 -26.61 30.78 -15.32
N ARG A 126 -27.27 31.54 -14.45
CA ARG A 126 -27.12 31.38 -12.98
C ARG A 126 -27.55 30.00 -12.52
N SER A 127 -28.69 29.51 -13.04
CA SER A 127 -29.21 28.18 -12.69
C SER A 127 -28.28 27.05 -13.16
N ALA A 128 -27.72 27.18 -14.37
CA ALA A 128 -26.75 26.23 -14.91
C ALA A 128 -25.46 26.22 -14.07
N PHE A 129 -24.98 27.39 -13.66
CA PHE A 129 -23.81 27.48 -12.78
C PHE A 129 -24.06 26.86 -11.40
N GLU A 130 -25.18 27.16 -10.74
CA GLU A 130 -25.51 26.56 -9.44
C GLU A 130 -25.68 25.03 -9.52
N SER A 131 -26.24 24.52 -10.62
CA SER A 131 -26.33 23.07 -10.87
C SER A 131 -24.94 22.42 -10.97
N VAL A 132 -24.03 23.02 -11.74
CA VAL A 132 -22.65 22.53 -11.88
C VAL A 132 -21.85 22.67 -10.59
N LYS A 133 -22.10 23.71 -9.80
CA LYS A 133 -21.52 23.89 -8.47
C LYS A 133 -21.96 22.79 -7.51
N ALA A 134 -23.26 22.50 -7.43
CA ALA A 134 -23.77 21.41 -6.60
C ALA A 134 -23.18 20.04 -7.01
N LYS A 135 -23.04 19.81 -8.31
CA LYS A 135 -22.38 18.61 -8.84
C LYS A 135 -20.89 18.56 -8.47
N ALA A 136 -20.18 19.68 -8.58
CA ALA A 136 -18.78 19.76 -8.19
C ALA A 136 -18.59 19.47 -6.70
N ASP A 137 -19.46 19.99 -5.83
CA ASP A 137 -19.47 19.70 -4.40
C ASP A 137 -19.67 18.20 -4.14
N SER A 138 -20.61 17.56 -4.85
CA SER A 138 -20.82 16.11 -4.77
C SER A 138 -19.59 15.31 -5.21
N VAL A 139 -18.88 15.74 -6.26
CA VAL A 139 -17.65 15.07 -6.73
C VAL A 139 -16.51 15.27 -5.73
N ILE A 140 -16.38 16.46 -5.13
CA ILE A 140 -15.37 16.74 -4.10
C ILE A 140 -15.57 15.84 -2.88
N GLU A 141 -16.80 15.70 -2.40
CA GLU A 141 -17.12 14.81 -1.28
C GLU A 141 -16.87 13.34 -1.64
N ALA A 142 -17.26 12.89 -2.84
CA ALA A 142 -16.96 11.53 -3.30
C ALA A 142 -15.44 11.27 -3.37
N ASN A 143 -14.65 12.23 -3.85
CA ASN A 143 -13.19 12.14 -3.88
C ASN A 143 -12.58 12.08 -2.48
N ARG A 144 -13.11 12.88 -1.54
CA ARG A 144 -12.69 12.87 -0.13
C ARG A 144 -12.99 11.52 0.51
N GLN A 145 -14.18 10.97 0.27
CA GLN A 145 -14.57 9.65 0.77
C GLN A 145 -13.64 8.56 0.24
N LYS A 146 -13.44 8.48 -1.09
CA LYS A 146 -12.51 7.51 -1.71
C LYS A 146 -11.11 7.58 -1.10
N TYR A 147 -10.61 8.80 -0.88
CA TYR A 147 -9.29 9.00 -0.28
C TYR A 147 -9.26 8.56 1.19
N SER A 148 -10.31 8.85 1.97
CA SER A 148 -10.42 8.39 3.37
C SER A 148 -10.52 6.86 3.48
N GLU A 149 -11.25 6.21 2.58
CA GLU A 149 -11.36 4.75 2.50
C GLU A 149 -10.01 4.13 2.13
N ALA A 150 -9.25 4.75 1.23
CA ALA A 150 -7.92 4.28 0.85
C ALA A 150 -6.92 4.39 2.02
N ILE A 151 -6.98 5.48 2.81
CA ILE A 151 -6.21 5.60 4.06
C ILE A 151 -6.64 4.52 5.06
N ALA A 152 -7.93 4.39 5.32
CA ALA A 152 -8.46 3.39 6.25
C ALA A 152 -8.05 1.97 5.87
N LYS A 153 -8.03 1.65 4.56
CA LYS A 153 -7.57 0.35 4.04
C LYS A 153 -6.07 0.12 4.27
N SER A 154 -5.23 1.14 4.03
CA SER A 154 -3.78 1.08 4.32
C SER A 154 -3.53 0.85 5.82
N VAL A 155 -4.22 1.60 6.68
CA VAL A 155 -4.09 1.48 8.14
C VAL A 155 -4.58 0.10 8.61
N ALA A 156 -5.72 -0.37 8.11
CA ALA A 156 -6.27 -1.68 8.46
C ALA A 156 -5.35 -2.84 8.05
N ALA A 157 -4.70 -2.75 6.88
CA ALA A 157 -3.72 -3.75 6.45
C ALA A 157 -2.54 -3.85 7.42
N HIS A 158 -1.97 -2.71 7.83
CA HIS A 158 -0.90 -2.67 8.82
C HIS A 158 -1.36 -3.12 10.21
N GLN A 159 -2.57 -2.72 10.64
CA GLN A 159 -3.14 -3.10 11.93
C GLN A 159 -3.26 -4.63 12.06
N LYS A 160 -3.72 -5.31 11.00
CA LYS A 160 -3.82 -6.77 10.96
C LYS A 160 -2.45 -7.44 11.19
N ILE A 161 -1.41 -6.97 10.51
CA ILE A 161 -0.04 -7.51 10.64
C ILE A 161 0.47 -7.35 12.09
N VAL A 162 0.20 -6.19 12.70
CA VAL A 162 0.59 -5.92 14.09
C VAL A 162 -0.15 -6.83 15.06
N GLU A 163 -1.47 -6.99 14.91
CA GLU A 163 -2.29 -7.85 15.77
C GLU A 163 -1.86 -9.31 15.68
N GLU A 164 -1.55 -9.79 14.49
CA GLU A 164 -1.02 -11.15 14.30
C GLU A 164 0.36 -11.30 14.98
N ALA A 165 1.27 -10.33 14.84
CA ALA A 165 2.56 -10.34 15.51
C ALA A 165 2.42 -10.33 17.05
N GLU A 166 1.55 -9.49 17.60
CA GLU A 166 1.25 -9.41 19.04
C GLU A 166 0.59 -10.70 19.55
N GLY A 167 -0.31 -11.29 18.75
CA GLY A 167 -0.93 -12.58 19.01
C GLY A 167 0.09 -13.72 19.06
N LEU A 168 1.05 -13.74 18.11
CA LEU A 168 2.16 -14.69 18.13
C LEU A 168 2.95 -14.56 19.43
N VAL A 169 3.35 -13.35 19.85
CA VAL A 169 4.09 -13.14 21.10
C VAL A 169 3.31 -13.61 22.32
N SER A 170 2.01 -13.36 22.34
CA SER A 170 1.10 -13.74 23.43
C SER A 170 0.91 -15.25 23.52
N SER A 171 1.00 -15.96 22.40
CA SER A 171 0.91 -17.43 22.35
C SER A 171 2.17 -18.18 22.80
N ILE A 172 3.27 -17.45 23.12
CA ILE A 172 4.53 -18.08 23.53
C ILE A 172 4.38 -18.74 24.90
N GLY A 173 4.65 -20.05 24.96
CA GLY A 173 4.59 -20.87 26.17
C GLY A 173 5.46 -22.12 26.06
N SER A 174 5.17 -23.13 26.90
CA SER A 174 6.01 -24.32 27.05
C SER A 174 6.13 -25.20 25.80
N SER A 175 5.12 -25.19 24.91
CA SER A 175 5.05 -25.99 23.68
C SER A 175 5.34 -25.20 22.41
N THR A 176 5.92 -24.01 22.52
CA THR A 176 6.17 -23.12 21.38
C THR A 176 7.06 -23.76 20.31
N ASN A 177 6.57 -23.74 19.06
CA ASN A 177 7.35 -24.07 17.87
C ASN A 177 8.15 -22.86 17.38
N TRP A 178 9.36 -22.68 17.93
CA TRP A 178 10.22 -21.54 17.64
C TRP A 178 10.63 -21.40 16.17
N LYS A 179 10.72 -22.52 15.42
CA LYS A 179 11.08 -22.48 13.99
C LYS A 179 9.92 -21.91 13.18
N GLN A 180 8.71 -22.45 13.39
CA GLN A 180 7.50 -21.97 12.70
C GLN A 180 7.21 -20.51 13.02
N MET A 181 7.26 -20.12 14.31
CA MET A 181 7.03 -18.73 14.69
C MET A 181 8.08 -17.77 14.10
N SER A 182 9.34 -18.21 13.96
CA SER A 182 10.37 -17.38 13.29
C SER A 182 10.02 -17.14 11.81
N GLN A 183 9.49 -18.16 11.14
CA GLN A 183 9.03 -18.03 9.75
C GLN A 183 7.83 -17.08 9.67
N GLN A 184 6.85 -17.23 10.54
CA GLN A 184 5.68 -16.34 10.58
C GLN A 184 6.08 -14.87 10.80
N PHE A 185 7.04 -14.60 11.68
CA PHE A 185 7.56 -13.23 11.86
C PHE A 185 8.28 -12.68 10.62
N GLN A 186 8.95 -13.55 9.84
CA GLN A 186 9.55 -13.16 8.57
C GLN A 186 8.46 -12.85 7.54
N ASP A 187 7.44 -13.70 7.44
CA ASP A 187 6.33 -13.52 6.50
C ASP A 187 5.57 -12.22 6.80
N LEU A 188 5.25 -11.95 8.07
CA LEU A 188 4.62 -10.69 8.51
C LEU A 188 5.48 -9.46 8.17
N PHE A 189 6.82 -9.58 8.23
CA PHE A 189 7.70 -8.48 7.84
C PHE A 189 7.73 -8.25 6.32
N GLU A 190 7.63 -9.32 5.52
CA GLU A 190 7.46 -9.19 4.07
C GLU A 190 6.10 -8.59 3.71
N GLU A 191 5.03 -9.01 4.38
CA GLU A 191 3.68 -8.43 4.23
C GLU A 191 3.68 -6.95 4.61
N TRP A 192 4.38 -6.56 5.68
CA TRP A 192 4.55 -5.16 6.06
C TRP A 192 5.20 -4.34 4.93
N LYS A 193 6.31 -4.84 4.36
CA LYS A 193 7.00 -4.15 3.25
C LYS A 193 6.10 -4.03 2.01
N ALA A 194 5.34 -5.08 1.71
CA ALA A 194 4.40 -5.06 0.60
C ALA A 194 3.29 -4.02 0.81
N ALA A 195 2.70 -3.97 2.01
CA ALA A 195 1.68 -2.98 2.37
C ALA A 195 2.24 -1.55 2.28
N GLN A 196 3.44 -1.32 2.80
CA GLN A 196 4.11 -0.01 2.78
C GLN A 196 4.33 0.53 1.35
N SER A 197 4.63 -0.35 0.39
CA SER A 197 4.81 0.07 -1.02
C SER A 197 3.54 0.65 -1.65
N SER A 198 2.38 0.34 -1.10
CA SER A 198 1.06 0.76 -1.58
C SER A 198 0.42 1.84 -0.70
N ASP A 199 1.19 2.45 0.19
CA ASP A 199 0.64 3.42 1.15
C ASP A 199 0.17 4.71 0.52
N VAL A 200 -0.99 5.15 0.98
CA VAL A 200 -1.59 6.41 0.57
C VAL A 200 -1.00 7.51 1.44
N LYS A 201 -0.55 8.59 0.80
CA LYS A 201 -0.13 9.82 1.49
C LYS A 201 -1.19 10.19 2.54
N GLY A 202 -0.81 10.50 3.77
CA GLY A 202 -1.75 10.83 4.85
C GLY A 202 -1.96 9.70 5.88
N ALA A 203 -1.67 8.44 5.53
CA ALA A 203 -1.69 7.32 6.48
C ALA A 203 -0.44 7.28 7.40
N ASN A 204 0.63 8.02 7.04
CA ASN A 204 1.97 7.89 7.61
C ASN A 204 2.01 7.88 9.14
N LYS A 205 1.28 8.78 9.81
CA LYS A 205 1.33 8.89 11.27
C LYS A 205 0.76 7.65 11.96
N GLU A 206 -0.35 7.13 11.44
CA GLU A 206 -0.99 5.93 11.99
C GLU A 206 -0.14 4.69 11.68
N VAL A 207 0.35 4.57 10.45
CA VAL A 207 1.27 3.48 10.04
C VAL A 207 2.58 3.50 10.86
N GLU A 208 3.13 4.67 11.19
CA GLU A 208 4.32 4.81 12.04
C GLU A 208 4.06 4.35 13.48
N ALA A 209 2.89 4.67 14.04
CA ALA A 209 2.49 4.15 15.35
C ALA A 209 2.36 2.62 15.32
N LEU A 210 1.82 2.07 14.24
CA LEU A 210 1.72 0.62 14.02
C LEU A 210 3.10 -0.03 13.85
N TRP A 211 4.03 0.63 13.17
CA TRP A 211 5.40 0.15 13.04
C TRP A 211 6.08 0.01 14.40
N THR A 212 5.88 0.99 15.27
CA THR A 212 6.43 0.97 16.63
C THR A 212 5.93 -0.25 17.42
N ARG A 213 4.63 -0.57 17.31
CA ARG A 213 4.03 -1.77 17.91
C ARG A 213 4.61 -3.05 17.31
N PHE A 214 4.70 -3.13 15.98
CA PHE A 214 5.30 -4.28 15.29
C PHE A 214 6.75 -4.52 15.73
N ALA A 215 7.56 -3.46 15.78
CA ALA A 215 8.96 -3.52 16.21
C ALA A 215 9.09 -3.97 17.68
N ALA A 216 8.18 -3.53 18.55
CA ALA A 216 8.12 -3.99 19.93
C ALA A 216 7.79 -5.49 20.02
N ALA A 217 6.76 -5.96 19.29
CA ALA A 217 6.40 -7.38 19.25
C ALA A 217 7.57 -8.25 18.74
N ARG A 218 8.23 -7.83 17.66
CA ARG A 218 9.42 -8.51 17.12
C ARG A 218 10.59 -8.55 18.11
N SER A 219 10.83 -7.44 18.82
CA SER A 219 11.87 -7.36 19.84
C SER A 219 11.60 -8.32 20.99
N GLU A 220 10.36 -8.38 21.46
CA GLU A 220 9.93 -9.29 22.51
C GLU A 220 10.03 -10.76 22.08
N PHE A 221 9.61 -11.09 20.86
CA PHE A 221 9.81 -12.41 20.28
C PHE A 221 11.29 -12.83 20.28
N ASN A 222 12.17 -11.94 19.79
CA ASN A 222 13.60 -12.20 19.74
C ASN A 222 14.21 -12.41 21.14
N ARG A 223 13.77 -11.62 22.12
CA ARG A 223 14.18 -11.76 23.53
C ARG A 223 13.80 -13.14 24.07
N LYS A 224 12.52 -13.53 23.96
CA LYS A 224 12.05 -14.84 24.44
C LYS A 224 12.72 -16.01 23.70
N ARG A 225 12.96 -15.87 22.39
CA ARG A 225 13.68 -16.88 21.59
C ARG A 225 15.11 -17.08 22.09
N LYS A 226 15.82 -15.97 22.36
CA LYS A 226 17.18 -16.02 22.91
C LYS A 226 17.20 -16.70 24.28
N GLU A 227 16.23 -16.40 25.14
CA GLU A 227 16.08 -17.05 26.45
C GLU A 227 15.83 -18.57 26.32
N TRP A 228 14.96 -18.98 25.40
CA TRP A 228 14.71 -20.39 25.13
C TRP A 228 15.96 -21.12 24.61
N VAL A 229 16.68 -20.53 23.65
CA VAL A 229 17.95 -21.11 23.14
C VAL A 229 18.96 -21.25 24.28
N LYS A 230 19.12 -20.21 25.11
CA LYS A 230 20.01 -20.23 26.27
C LYS A 230 19.62 -21.35 27.24
N ALA A 231 18.35 -21.47 27.59
CA ALA A 231 17.86 -22.52 28.49
C ALA A 231 18.06 -23.93 27.92
N LYS A 232 17.86 -24.12 26.61
CA LYS A 232 18.13 -25.39 25.92
C LYS A 232 19.61 -25.78 25.95
N ILE A 233 20.50 -24.82 25.72
CA ILE A 233 21.95 -25.03 25.79
C ILE A 233 22.36 -25.37 27.23
N ALA A 234 21.89 -24.61 28.22
CA ALA A 234 22.16 -24.87 29.63
C ALA A 234 21.76 -26.30 30.03
N LYS A 235 20.55 -26.73 29.68
CA LYS A 235 20.06 -28.09 29.96
C LYS A 235 20.91 -29.19 29.32
N LYS A 236 21.41 -28.97 28.09
CA LYS A 236 22.35 -29.92 27.45
C LYS A 236 23.69 -29.98 28.18
N ASN A 237 24.22 -28.83 28.60
CA ASN A 237 25.47 -28.76 29.33
C ASN A 237 25.36 -29.39 30.73
N GLU A 238 24.23 -29.21 31.41
CA GLU A 238 23.93 -29.90 32.68
C GLU A 238 23.90 -31.42 32.51
N ALA A 239 23.25 -31.91 31.45
CA ALA A 239 23.21 -33.33 31.13
C ALA A 239 24.61 -33.89 30.82
N LYS A 240 25.43 -33.14 30.05
CA LYS A 240 26.82 -33.48 29.78
C LYS A 240 27.64 -33.60 31.06
N ALA A 241 27.61 -32.58 31.91
CA ALA A 241 28.36 -32.55 33.17
C ALA A 241 27.93 -33.67 34.13
N ALA A 242 26.65 -34.02 34.17
CA ALA A 242 26.16 -35.15 34.95
C ALA A 242 26.72 -36.48 34.42
N LYS A 243 26.74 -36.66 33.09
CA LYS A 243 27.31 -37.85 32.44
C LYS A 243 28.82 -37.96 32.59
N GLU A 244 29.54 -36.84 32.51
CA GLU A 244 30.99 -36.79 32.80
C GLU A 244 31.29 -37.31 34.20
N LYS A 245 30.56 -36.85 35.23
CA LYS A 245 30.73 -37.36 36.61
C LYS A 245 30.41 -38.84 36.74
N ILE A 246 29.45 -39.37 35.98
CA ILE A 246 29.13 -40.80 35.98
C ILE A 246 30.27 -41.60 35.35
N VAL A 247 30.82 -41.12 34.24
CA VAL A 247 31.96 -41.73 33.55
C VAL A 247 33.20 -41.73 34.45
N GLU A 248 33.51 -40.61 35.11
CA GLU A 248 34.65 -40.52 36.05
C GLU A 248 34.52 -41.53 37.19
N LYS A 249 33.32 -41.67 37.78
CA LYS A 249 33.06 -42.69 38.81
C LYS A 249 33.21 -44.11 38.26
N ALA A 250 32.73 -44.36 37.04
CA ALA A 250 32.86 -45.65 36.37
C ALA A 250 34.33 -45.99 36.08
N GLU A 251 35.11 -45.02 35.59
CA GLU A 251 36.54 -45.18 35.34
C GLU A 251 37.31 -45.49 36.65
N ALA A 252 36.98 -44.81 37.75
CA ALA A 252 37.56 -45.09 39.07
C ALA A 252 37.24 -46.50 39.58
N LEU A 253 36.02 -47.00 39.34
CA LEU A 253 35.60 -48.36 39.73
C LEU A 253 36.20 -49.46 38.85
N SER A 254 36.72 -49.13 37.67
CA SER A 254 37.14 -50.12 36.66
C SER A 254 38.28 -51.05 37.10
N SER A 255 38.99 -50.69 38.17
CA SER A 255 40.09 -51.46 38.76
C SER A 255 39.76 -52.05 40.13
N SER A 256 38.53 -51.88 40.63
CA SER A 256 38.09 -52.44 41.91
C SER A 256 38.04 -53.97 41.84
N THR A 257 38.50 -54.63 42.91
CA THR A 257 38.39 -56.08 43.10
C THR A 257 37.26 -56.49 44.04
N ASP A 258 36.53 -55.52 44.61
CA ASP A 258 35.25 -55.79 45.30
C ASP A 258 34.15 -55.97 44.24
N TRP A 259 33.98 -57.21 43.80
CA TRP A 259 33.11 -57.57 42.69
C TRP A 259 31.62 -57.34 42.99
N ALA A 260 31.19 -57.60 44.22
CA ALA A 260 29.80 -57.45 44.63
C ALA A 260 29.41 -55.98 44.77
N ALA A 261 30.23 -55.18 45.47
CA ALA A 261 29.97 -53.75 45.62
C ALA A 261 30.14 -53.00 44.28
N GLY A 262 31.14 -53.37 43.48
CA GLY A 262 31.39 -52.81 42.16
C GLY A 262 30.21 -53.03 41.19
N SER A 263 29.69 -54.25 41.10
CA SER A 263 28.54 -54.56 40.23
C SER A 263 27.29 -53.75 40.62
N LYS A 264 27.03 -53.61 41.93
CA LYS A 264 25.93 -52.77 42.44
C LYS A 264 26.14 -51.29 42.14
N ALA A 265 27.38 -50.80 42.23
CA ALA A 265 27.73 -49.42 41.90
C ALA A 265 27.56 -49.12 40.41
N TYR A 266 28.01 -49.99 39.51
CA TYR A 266 27.78 -49.84 38.07
C TYR A 266 26.28 -49.84 37.71
N GLY A 267 25.46 -50.69 38.36
CA GLY A 267 24.00 -50.65 38.20
C GLY A 267 23.41 -49.29 38.55
N LYS A 268 23.83 -48.70 39.68
CA LYS A 268 23.40 -47.34 40.09
C LYS A 268 23.88 -46.28 39.10
N LEU A 269 25.12 -46.36 38.63
CA LEU A 269 25.66 -45.43 37.64
C LEU A 269 24.90 -45.47 36.32
N MET A 270 24.47 -46.66 35.88
CA MET A 270 23.62 -46.82 34.70
C MET A 270 22.23 -46.21 34.91
N ASP A 271 21.66 -46.31 36.10
CA ASP A 271 20.40 -45.66 36.43
C ASP A 271 20.52 -44.13 36.52
N GLU A 272 21.62 -43.62 37.08
CA GLU A 272 21.98 -42.19 37.05
C GLU A 272 22.15 -41.72 35.60
N TRP A 273 22.79 -42.52 34.74
CA TRP A 273 23.00 -42.21 33.32
C TRP A 273 21.68 -42.04 32.56
N LYS A 274 20.74 -42.97 32.76
CA LYS A 274 19.39 -42.90 32.18
C LYS A 274 18.63 -41.65 32.65
N LYS A 275 18.89 -41.17 33.87
CA LYS A 275 18.24 -39.99 34.46
C LYS A 275 18.91 -38.66 34.11
N ALA A 276 20.19 -38.67 33.74
CA ALA A 276 20.99 -37.47 33.46
C ALA A 276 20.50 -36.64 32.26
N GLY A 277 19.59 -37.17 31.44
CA GLY A 277 19.07 -36.48 30.26
C GLY A 277 19.97 -36.67 29.02
N ARG A 278 19.89 -35.76 28.06
CA ARG A 278 20.62 -35.83 26.78
C ARG A 278 21.50 -34.61 26.58
N ALA A 279 22.78 -34.83 26.26
CA ALA A 279 23.69 -33.78 25.84
C ALA A 279 23.59 -33.56 24.31
N SER A 280 24.65 -33.04 23.69
CA SER A 280 24.82 -33.15 22.24
C SER A 280 24.96 -34.62 21.85
N ARG A 281 24.72 -34.95 20.57
CA ARG A 281 24.85 -36.34 20.11
C ARG A 281 26.31 -36.80 20.22
N GLU A 282 27.22 -35.94 19.80
CA GLU A 282 28.66 -36.19 19.83
C GLU A 282 29.18 -36.40 21.26
N ASP A 283 28.75 -35.57 22.22
CA ASP A 283 29.14 -35.72 23.62
C ASP A 283 28.54 -36.98 24.26
N ASP A 284 27.26 -37.27 23.99
CA ASP A 284 26.58 -38.46 24.52
C ASP A 284 27.28 -39.75 24.03
N ASP A 285 27.61 -39.82 22.74
CA ASP A 285 28.28 -40.97 22.13
C ASP A 285 29.68 -41.16 22.73
N ALA A 286 30.49 -40.08 22.80
CA ALA A 286 31.84 -40.15 23.36
C ALA A 286 31.87 -40.55 24.85
N LEU A 287 30.95 -39.99 25.64
CA LEU A 287 30.85 -40.33 27.07
C LEU A 287 30.33 -41.76 27.27
N TRP A 288 29.44 -42.24 26.41
CA TRP A 288 28.93 -43.61 26.48
C TRP A 288 30.02 -44.64 26.20
N GLU A 289 30.83 -44.42 25.17
CA GLU A 289 31.96 -45.31 24.85
C GLU A 289 32.96 -45.40 26.01
N ARG A 290 33.25 -44.28 26.67
CA ARG A 290 34.10 -44.27 27.88
C ARG A 290 33.49 -45.04 29.04
N PHE A 291 32.20 -44.82 29.31
CA PHE A 291 31.48 -45.57 30.33
C PHE A 291 31.51 -47.08 30.05
N LYS A 292 31.27 -47.47 28.79
CA LYS A 292 31.29 -48.85 28.35
C LYS A 292 32.67 -49.49 28.49
N ALA A 293 33.72 -48.82 28.02
CA ALA A 293 35.09 -49.31 28.16
C ALA A 293 35.48 -49.52 29.64
N ALA A 294 35.09 -48.61 30.53
CA ALA A 294 35.32 -48.74 31.97
C ALA A 294 34.56 -49.94 32.58
N SER A 295 33.29 -50.10 32.21
CA SER A 295 32.45 -51.23 32.62
C SER A 295 33.01 -52.57 32.11
N ASP A 296 33.39 -52.63 30.83
CA ASP A 296 33.91 -53.84 30.20
C ASP A 296 35.22 -54.27 30.86
N ARG A 297 36.12 -53.32 31.17
CA ARG A 297 37.34 -53.59 31.94
C ARG A 297 37.07 -54.23 33.31
N PHE A 298 36.08 -53.72 34.05
CA PHE A 298 35.71 -54.27 35.36
C PHE A 298 35.17 -55.69 35.24
N TYR A 299 34.20 -55.92 34.37
CA TYR A 299 33.56 -57.24 34.23
C TYR A 299 34.52 -58.28 33.66
N SER A 300 35.35 -57.93 32.67
CA SER A 300 36.40 -58.85 32.19
C SER A 300 37.42 -59.22 33.27
N SER A 301 37.76 -58.28 34.17
CA SER A 301 38.67 -58.57 35.29
C SER A 301 38.03 -59.49 36.33
N ARG A 302 36.73 -59.30 36.62
CA ARG A 302 35.95 -60.17 37.49
C ARG A 302 35.86 -61.59 36.94
N ASP A 303 35.48 -61.70 35.65
CA ASP A 303 35.22 -62.99 35.02
C ASP A 303 36.51 -63.82 34.97
N ARG A 304 37.64 -63.21 34.60
CA ARG A 304 38.97 -63.86 34.67
C ARG A 304 39.32 -64.33 36.08
N LYS A 305 39.03 -63.54 37.12
CA LYS A 305 39.29 -63.93 38.50
C LYS A 305 38.38 -65.09 38.96
N GLY A 306 37.16 -65.15 38.45
CA GLY A 306 36.24 -66.27 38.67
C GLY A 306 36.79 -67.56 38.07
N GLU A 307 37.22 -67.52 36.80
CA GLU A 307 37.81 -68.66 36.09
C GLU A 307 39.06 -69.20 36.81
N GLU A 308 39.97 -68.33 37.27
CA GLU A 308 41.16 -68.72 38.06
C GLU A 308 40.78 -69.49 39.35
N MET A 309 39.73 -69.06 40.07
CA MET A 309 39.31 -69.73 41.30
C MET A 309 38.63 -71.09 41.04
N GLU A 310 37.93 -71.23 39.91
CA GLU A 310 37.31 -72.51 39.50
C GLU A 310 38.34 -73.54 39.02
N GLU A 311 39.46 -73.10 38.44
CA GLU A 311 40.60 -73.96 38.09
C GLU A 311 41.39 -74.40 39.33
N ASP A 312 41.59 -73.52 40.31
CA ASP A 312 42.28 -73.85 41.57
C ASP A 312 41.48 -74.82 42.47
N GLU A 313 40.16 -74.93 42.30
CA GLU A 313 39.28 -75.87 43.04
C GLU A 313 39.15 -77.26 42.38
N LYS A 314 39.69 -77.47 41.17
CA LYS A 314 39.65 -78.74 40.44
C LYS A 314 40.92 -79.58 40.64
#